data_AF-A0ABD5AGJ3-F1
#
_entry.id   AF-A0ABD5AGJ3-F1
#
_cell.length_a   1.000
_cell.length_b   1.000
_cell.length_c   1.000
_cell.angle_alpha   90.00
_cell.angle_beta   90.00
_cell.angle_gamma   90.00
#
_symmetry.space_group_name_H-M   'P 1'
#
loop_
_entity.id
_entity.type
_entity.pdbx_description
1 polymer ?
#
loop_
_entity_poly.entity_id
_entity_poly.type
_entity_poly.pdbx_seq_one_letter_code
_entity_poly.pdbx_strand_id
1 'polypeptide(L)' 'MTKKIRKSATVDWQKRESVRAHMRNLVRRLLLRWKYPPDAAAEAIKLVIEQTEEIFSA' A
#
# COMPACT_ATOMS: atom_id res chain seq x y z
N MET A 1 8.28 -17.06 26.16
CA MET A 1 7.03 -16.43 25.65
C MET A 1 7.26 -15.43 24.50
N THR A 2 8.40 -14.73 24.42
CA THR A 2 8.64 -13.56 23.54
C THR A 2 8.93 -13.86 22.05
N LYS A 3 9.26 -15.09 21.65
CA LYS A 3 9.59 -15.41 20.24
C LYS A 3 8.37 -15.47 19.31
N LYS A 4 7.20 -15.89 19.79
CA LYS A 4 5.99 -16.03 18.97
C LYS A 4 5.41 -14.67 18.56
N ILE A 5 5.37 -13.71 19.49
CA ILE A 5 4.87 -12.35 19.25
C ILE A 5 5.75 -11.62 18.23
N ARG A 6 7.08 -11.72 18.37
CA ARG A 6 8.02 -11.09 17.41
C ARG A 6 7.83 -11.63 15.99
N LYS A 7 7.64 -12.96 15.83
CA LYS A 7 7.46 -13.58 14.51
C LYS A 7 6.12 -13.22 13.86
N SER A 8 5.04 -13.10 14.65
CA SER A 8 3.73 -12.63 14.16
C SER A 8 3.82 -11.18 13.69
N ALA A 9 4.32 -10.29 14.53
CA ALA A 9 4.39 -8.86 14.22
C ALA A 9 5.26 -8.55 12.98
N THR A 10 6.35 -9.31 12.78
CA THR A 10 7.17 -9.16 11.56
C THR A 10 6.42 -9.59 10.30
N VAL A 11 5.65 -10.69 10.36
CA VAL A 11 4.85 -11.18 9.22
C VAL A 11 3.71 -10.22 8.89
N ASP A 12 3.03 -9.68 9.89
CA ASP A 12 1.93 -8.73 9.70
C ASP A 12 2.42 -7.43 9.03
N TRP A 13 3.61 -6.94 9.41
CA TRP A 13 4.23 -5.78 8.75
C TRP A 13 4.67 -6.08 7.31
N GLN A 14 5.32 -7.22 7.08
CA GLN A 14 5.75 -7.64 5.74
C GLN A 14 4.55 -7.79 4.78
N LYS A 15 3.43 -8.29 5.30
CA LYS A 15 2.18 -8.42 4.56
C LYS A 15 1.59 -7.05 4.22
N ARG A 16 1.56 -6.12 5.17
CA ARG A 16 1.15 -4.71 4.93
C ARG A 16 2.04 -4.01 3.90
N GLU A 17 3.36 -4.19 3.97
CA GLU A 17 4.30 -3.58 3.03
C GLU A 17 4.17 -4.16 1.62
N SER A 18 3.99 -5.48 1.50
CA SER A 18 3.73 -6.16 0.23
C SER A 18 2.44 -5.68 -0.44
N VAL A 19 1.36 -5.54 0.34
CA VAL A 19 0.07 -5.01 -0.15
C VAL A 19 0.22 -3.56 -0.60
N ARG A 20 0.94 -2.73 0.16
CA ARG A 20 1.21 -1.32 -0.19
C ARG A 20 2.03 -1.20 -1.49
N ALA A 21 3.04 -2.06 -1.67
CA ALA A 21 3.82 -2.11 -2.90
C ALA A 21 2.98 -2.56 -4.11
N HIS A 22 2.11 -3.54 -3.92
CA HIS A 22 1.20 -4.01 -4.97
C HIS A 22 0.21 -2.91 -5.40
N MET A 23 -0.43 -2.24 -4.44
CA MET A 23 -1.32 -1.09 -4.67
C MET A 23 -0.64 0.02 -5.45
N ARG A 24 0.57 0.43 -5.05
CA ARG A 24 1.37 1.45 -5.76
C ARG A 24 1.57 1.10 -7.24
N ASN A 25 1.90 -0.15 -7.54
CA ASN A 25 2.10 -0.60 -8.91
C ASN A 25 0.80 -0.67 -9.71
N LEU A 26 -0.32 -1.01 -9.06
CA LEU A 26 -1.64 -1.04 -9.69
C LEU A 26 -2.12 0.37 -10.04
N VAL A 27 -2.01 1.30 -9.10
CA VAL A 27 -2.36 2.72 -9.31
C VAL A 27 -1.49 3.36 -10.38
N ARG A 28 -0.16 3.14 -10.37
CA ARG A 28 0.72 3.63 -11.45
C ARG A 28 0.28 3.11 -12.82
N ARG A 29 -0.01 1.81 -12.94
CA ARG A 29 -0.45 1.20 -14.21
C ARG A 29 -1.78 1.79 -14.69
N LEU A 30 -2.73 2.02 -13.78
CA LEU A 30 -3.98 2.70 -14.09
C LEU A 30 -3.71 4.12 -14.61
N LEU A 31 -2.97 4.94 -13.87
CA LEU A 31 -2.68 6.32 -14.24
C LEU A 31 -1.97 6.43 -15.60
N LEU A 32 -1.02 5.53 -15.88
CA LEU A 32 -0.38 5.42 -17.20
C LEU A 32 -1.38 5.11 -18.32
N ARG A 33 -2.33 4.19 -18.08
CA ARG A 33 -3.37 3.84 -19.06
C ARG A 33 -4.31 5.00 -19.36
N TRP A 34 -4.60 5.84 -18.37
CA TRP A 34 -5.46 7.01 -18.50
C TRP A 34 -4.72 8.30 -18.93
N LYS A 35 -3.43 8.20 -19.32
CA LYS A 35 -2.57 9.35 -19.65
C LYS A 35 -2.55 10.44 -18.56
N TYR A 36 -2.61 10.03 -17.30
CA TYR A 36 -2.60 10.97 -16.18
C TYR A 36 -1.21 11.61 -16.05
N PRO A 37 -1.13 12.94 -15.87
CA PRO A 37 0.15 13.62 -15.68
C PRO A 37 0.84 13.15 -14.39
N PRO A 38 2.17 12.98 -14.41
CA PRO A 38 2.93 12.43 -13.27
C PRO A 38 2.84 13.28 -12.00
N ASP A 39 2.54 14.58 -12.12
CA ASP A 39 2.32 15.48 -10.98
C ASP A 39 1.08 15.10 -10.17
N ALA A 40 -0.04 14.79 -10.84
CA ALA A 40 -1.28 14.38 -10.18
C ALA A 40 -1.26 12.89 -9.75
N ALA A 41 -0.35 12.11 -10.33
CA ALA A 41 -0.18 10.70 -10.00
C ALA A 41 0.33 10.48 -8.56
N ALA A 42 1.22 11.35 -8.09
CA ALA A 42 1.78 11.25 -6.74
C ALA A 42 0.70 11.40 -5.66
N GLU A 43 -0.22 12.34 -5.86
CA GLU A 43 -1.32 12.63 -4.94
C GLU A 43 -2.37 11.51 -4.95
N ALA A 44 -2.75 11.00 -6.12
CA ALA A 44 -3.65 9.85 -6.25
C ALA A 44 -3.07 8.58 -5.58
N ILE A 45 -1.76 8.33 -5.73
CA ILE A 45 -1.10 7.21 -5.04
C ILE A 45 -1.14 7.39 -3.52
N LYS A 46 -0.96 8.62 -3.03
CA LYS A 46 -0.96 8.91 -1.59
C LYS A 46 -2.35 8.69 -0.99
N LEU A 47 -3.39 9.19 -1.66
CA LEU A 47 -4.80 9.01 -1.29
C LEU A 47 -5.20 7.54 -1.23
N VAL A 48 -4.85 6.75 -2.26
CA VAL A 48 -5.18 5.32 -2.28
C VAL A 48 -4.48 4.58 -1.15
N ILE A 49 -3.21 4.89 -0.85
CA ILE A 49 -2.49 4.27 0.26
C ILE A 49 -3.15 4.60 1.59
N GLU A 50 -3.50 5.87 1.81
CA GLU A 50 -4.19 6.33 3.02
C GLU A 50 -5.53 5.62 3.22
N GLN A 51 -6.36 5.52 2.18
CA GLN A 51 -7.59 4.73 2.21
C GLN A 51 -7.37 3.23 2.45
N THR A 52 -6.26 2.68 1.97
CA THR A 52 -5.95 1.27 2.23
C THR A 52 -5.59 1.04 3.70
N GLU A 53 -4.94 2.02 4.35
CA GLU A 53 -4.56 1.93 5.77
C GLU A 53 -5.78 1.96 6.68
N GLU A 54 -6.80 2.76 6.36
CA GLU A 54 -8.08 2.76 7.08
C GLU A 54 -8.84 1.44 6.91
N ILE A 55 -8.95 0.92 5.68
CA ILE A 55 -9.65 -0.35 5.40
C ILE A 55 -8.97 -1.54 6.07
N PHE A 56 -7.63 -1.54 6.16
CA PHE A 56 -6.85 -2.62 6.79
C PHE A 56 -6.65 -2.43 8.31
N SER A 57 -7.18 -1.34 8.88
CA SER A 57 -7.18 -1.07 10.32
C SER A 57 -8.54 -1.36 10.97
N ALA A 58 -9.57 -1.67 10.20
CA ALA A 58 -10.88 -2.14 10.66
C ALA A 58 -10.96 -3.68 10.64
#